data_AF-A0A3E0QHY9-F1
#
_entry.id   AF-A0A3E0QHY9-F1
#
_cell.length_a   1.000
_cell.length_b   1.000
_cell.length_c   1.000
_cell.angle_alpha   90.00
_cell.angle_beta   90.00
_cell.angle_gamma   90.00
#
_symmetry.space_group_name_H-M   'P 1'
#
loop_
_entity.id
_entity.type
_entity.pdbx_description
1 polymer ?
#
loop_
_entity_poly.entity_id
_entity_poly.type
_entity_poly.pdbx_seq_one_letter_code
_entity_poly.pdbx_strand_id
1 'polypeptide(L)'
;MESTRQLKIAKLLQKEMATILQQMARENFPGTLLSVSKVRVSPDLGVAKIYVSIFPVAKTKEVEEFIALNQSKLRGALGHSVGNQLRVTPELMIYTDDSLEYEENIERLLRGEGESPIK
;
A
#
# COMPACT_ATOMS: atom_id res chain seq x y z
N MET A 1 -2.51 20.05 -1.28
CA MET A 1 -1.05 19.82 -1.29
C MET A 1 -0.70 18.96 -0.10
N GLU A 2 0.00 17.83 -0.30
CA GLU A 2 0.48 16.99 0.81
C GLU A 2 1.50 17.76 1.65
N SER A 3 1.44 17.59 2.98
CA SER A 3 2.38 18.26 3.87
C SER A 3 3.76 17.59 3.81
N THR A 4 4.82 18.35 4.10
CA THR A 4 6.19 17.81 4.21
C THR A 4 6.30 16.69 5.24
N ARG A 5 5.46 16.73 6.28
CA ARG A 5 5.33 15.67 7.28
C ARG A 5 4.72 14.40 6.69
N GLN A 6 3.64 14.52 5.91
CA GLN A 6 3.02 13.36 5.23
C GLN A 6 4.01 12.68 4.30
N LEU A 7 4.76 13.44 3.50
CA LEU A 7 5.76 12.88 2.58
C LEU A 7 6.87 12.12 3.31
N LYS A 8 7.35 12.66 4.43
CA LYS A 8 8.36 11.97 5.26
C LYS A 8 7.82 10.67 5.85
N ILE A 9 6.59 10.69 6.37
CA ILE A 9 5.94 9.50 6.94
C ILE A 9 5.68 8.47 5.84
N ALA A 10 5.15 8.88 4.70
CA ALA A 10 4.90 8.00 3.55
C ALA A 10 6.19 7.28 3.12
N LYS A 11 7.31 8.00 3.02
CA LYS A 11 8.61 7.42 2.65
C LYS A 11 9.13 6.43 3.70
N LEU A 12 8.97 6.75 4.99
CA LEU A 12 9.30 5.84 6.08
C LEU A 12 8.47 4.56 5.99
N LEU A 13 7.14 4.70 5.92
CA LEU A 13 6.22 3.58 5.83
C LEU A 13 6.49 2.72 4.59
N GLN A 14 6.81 3.33 3.46
CA GLN A 14 7.17 2.61 2.24
C GLN A 14 8.40 1.72 2.45
N LYS A 15 9.46 2.25 3.05
CA LYS A 15 10.70 1.51 3.30
C LYS A 15 10.48 0.34 4.28
N GLU A 16 9.80 0.62 5.39
CA GLU A 16 9.56 -0.38 6.43
C GLU A 16 8.61 -1.47 5.93
N MET A 17 7.51 -1.10 5.26
CA MET A 17 6.59 -2.08 4.71
C MET A 17 7.21 -2.92 3.61
N ALA A 18 8.05 -2.33 2.74
CA ALA A 18 8.77 -3.09 1.73
C ALA A 18 9.65 -4.19 2.35
N THR A 19 10.33 -3.86 3.45
CA THR A 19 11.17 -4.83 4.18
C THR A 19 10.34 -5.96 4.78
N ILE A 20 9.23 -5.61 5.44
CA ILE A 20 8.30 -6.57 6.07
C ILE A 20 7.69 -7.51 5.01
N LEU A 21 7.18 -6.96 3.91
CA LEU A 21 6.57 -7.76 2.84
C LEU A 21 7.58 -8.65 2.13
N GLN A 22 8.82 -8.19 1.92
CA GLN A 22 9.89 -9.02 1.34
C GLN A 22 10.28 -10.18 2.25
N GLN A 23 10.30 -9.98 3.57
CA GLN A 23 10.56 -11.07 4.50
C GLN A 23 9.40 -12.08 4.50
N MET A 24 8.16 -11.57 4.61
CA MET A 24 6.95 -12.40 4.55
C MET A 24 6.85 -13.23 3.27
N ALA A 25 7.18 -12.62 2.12
CA ALA A 25 7.19 -13.28 0.82
C ALA A 25 8.22 -14.42 0.77
N ARG A 26 9.42 -14.22 1.33
CA ARG A 26 10.45 -15.26 1.40
C ARG A 26 10.03 -16.45 2.26
N GLU A 27 9.31 -16.20 3.35
CA GLU A 27 8.87 -17.24 4.29
C GLU A 27 7.67 -18.04 3.76
N ASN A 28 6.70 -17.38 3.13
CA ASN A 28 5.40 -18.00 2.80
C ASN A 28 5.21 -18.25 1.29
N PHE A 29 5.87 -17.47 0.44
CA PHE A 29 5.64 -17.45 -1.00
C PHE A 29 6.93 -17.56 -1.81
N PRO A 30 7.67 -18.68 -1.74
CA PRO A 30 8.92 -18.85 -2.48
C PRO A 30 8.71 -18.63 -3.99
N GLY A 31 9.63 -17.89 -4.59
CA GLY A 31 9.56 -17.49 -6.00
C GLY A 31 8.59 -16.33 -6.30
N THR A 32 8.07 -15.67 -5.26
CA THR A 32 7.17 -14.51 -5.40
C THR A 32 7.87 -13.25 -4.92
N LEU A 33 7.87 -12.22 -5.76
CA LEU A 33 8.38 -10.90 -5.46
C LEU A 33 7.21 -9.98 -5.08
N LEU A 34 7.25 -9.47 -3.85
CA LEU A 34 6.35 -8.43 -3.37
C LEU A 34 7.15 -7.12 -3.24
N SER A 35 6.63 -6.06 -3.85
CA SER A 35 7.22 -4.73 -3.82
C SER A 35 6.18 -3.68 -3.42
N VAL A 36 6.60 -2.61 -2.75
CA VAL A 36 5.72 -1.48 -2.41
C VAL A 36 5.96 -0.34 -3.41
N SER A 37 5.00 -0.09 -4.27
CA SER A 37 5.08 0.90 -5.35
C SER A 37 4.83 2.31 -4.85
N LYS A 38 3.80 2.48 -4.02
CA LYS A 38 3.39 3.80 -3.52
C LYS A 38 2.80 3.69 -2.13
N VAL A 39 2.95 4.74 -1.34
CA VAL A 39 2.25 4.89 -0.06
C VAL A 39 1.62 6.28 -0.03
N ARG A 40 0.32 6.34 0.26
CA ARG A 40 -0.41 7.58 0.51
C ARG A 40 -0.90 7.60 1.94
N VAL A 41 -0.66 8.70 2.62
CA VAL A 41 -1.08 8.88 4.02
C VAL A 41 -2.18 9.92 4.07
N SER A 42 -3.23 9.64 4.83
CA SER A 42 -4.35 10.57 5.00
C SER A 42 -3.90 11.86 5.70
N PRO A 43 -4.63 12.98 5.51
CA PRO A 43 -4.24 14.26 6.09
C PRO A 43 -4.11 14.27 7.62
N ASP A 44 -4.95 13.48 8.28
CA ASP A 44 -5.01 13.25 9.72
C ASP A 44 -3.99 12.21 10.23
N LEU A 45 -3.18 11.62 9.33
CA LEU A 45 -2.18 10.59 9.62
C LEU A 45 -2.75 9.30 10.23
N GLY A 46 -4.08 9.12 10.20
CA GLY A 46 -4.76 7.97 10.76
C GLY A 46 -4.78 6.75 9.84
N VAL A 47 -4.69 6.95 8.53
CA VAL A 47 -4.79 5.90 7.51
C VAL A 47 -3.63 5.98 6.53
N ALA A 48 -3.05 4.84 6.21
CA ALA A 48 -2.03 4.68 5.19
C ALA A 48 -2.50 3.68 4.13
N LYS A 49 -2.68 4.16 2.90
CA LYS A 49 -2.90 3.35 1.72
C LYS A 49 -1.56 2.91 1.14
N ILE A 50 -1.37 1.62 1.00
CA ILE A 50 -0.13 0.99 0.54
C ILE A 50 -0.43 0.23 -0.73
N TYR A 51 0.24 0.60 -1.82
CA TYR A 51 0.09 -0.04 -3.11
C TYR A 51 1.24 -1.02 -3.32
N VAL A 52 0.90 -2.26 -3.63
CA VAL A 52 1.84 -3.37 -3.76
C VAL A 52 1.80 -3.97 -5.16
N SER A 53 2.98 -4.25 -5.69
CA SER A 53 3.16 -5.04 -6.91
C SER A 53 3.52 -6.46 -6.53
N ILE A 54 2.87 -7.43 -7.18
CA ILE A 54 3.08 -8.85 -6.94
C ILE A 54 3.50 -9.51 -8.24
N PHE A 55 4.61 -10.25 -8.20
CA PHE A 55 5.11 -11.03 -9.33
C PHE A 55 5.48 -12.44 -8.88
N PRO A 56 5.05 -13.52 -9.55
CA PRO A 56 4.21 -13.54 -10.76
C PRO A 56 2.73 -13.29 -10.48
N VAL A 57 2.01 -12.71 -11.44
CA VAL A 57 0.57 -12.33 -11.35
C VAL A 57 -0.35 -13.51 -11.01
N ALA A 58 0.05 -14.74 -11.37
CA ALA A 58 -0.70 -15.95 -11.03
C ALA A 58 -0.92 -16.14 -9.51
N LYS A 59 -0.04 -15.58 -8.68
CA LYS A 59 -0.10 -15.68 -7.21
C LYS A 59 -0.78 -14.49 -6.53
N THR A 60 -1.25 -13.50 -7.29
CA THR A 60 -1.84 -12.27 -6.74
C THR A 60 -2.96 -12.55 -5.75
N LYS A 61 -3.95 -13.37 -6.13
CA LYS A 61 -5.11 -13.69 -5.26
C LYS A 61 -4.71 -14.37 -3.95
N GLU A 62 -3.80 -15.34 -4.03
CA GLU A 62 -3.32 -16.08 -2.85
C GLU A 62 -2.59 -15.15 -1.87
N VAL A 63 -1.78 -14.25 -2.40
CA VAL A 63 -1.07 -13.24 -1.61
C VAL A 63 -2.03 -12.22 -1.02
N GLU A 64 -3.05 -11.77 -1.77
CA GLU A 64 -4.07 -10.85 -1.27
C GLU A 64 -4.86 -11.45 -0.10
N GLU A 65 -5.34 -12.68 -0.25
CA GLU A 65 -6.06 -13.39 0.82
C GLU A 65 -5.18 -13.57 2.06
N PHE A 66 -3.91 -13.94 1.86
CA PHE A 66 -2.96 -14.05 2.95
C PHE A 66 -2.70 -12.73 3.66
N ILE A 67 -2.54 -11.63 2.90
CA ILE A 67 -2.35 -10.28 3.46
C ILE A 67 -3.59 -9.85 4.25
N ALA A 68 -4.79 -10.12 3.73
CA ALA A 68 -6.05 -9.80 4.41
C ALA A 68 -6.17 -10.54 5.75
N LEU A 69 -5.84 -11.84 5.78
CA LEU A 69 -5.83 -12.64 7.01
C LEU A 69 -4.76 -12.18 8.02
N ASN A 70 -3.62 -11.67 7.52
CA ASN A 70 -2.49 -11.27 8.34
C ASN A 70 -2.40 -9.74 8.57
N GLN A 71 -3.43 -8.98 8.23
CA GLN A 71 -3.39 -7.50 8.28
C GLN A 71 -3.04 -6.98 9.69
N SER A 72 -3.58 -7.61 10.73
CA SER A 72 -3.27 -7.27 12.12
C SER A 72 -1.82 -7.55 12.50
N LYS A 73 -1.23 -8.64 11.98
CA LYS A 73 0.18 -9.00 12.19
C LYS A 73 1.10 -8.04 11.46
N LEU A 74 0.76 -7.67 10.22
CA LEU A 74 1.49 -6.66 9.44
C LEU A 74 1.48 -5.29 10.13
N ARG A 75 0.32 -4.88 10.66
CA ARG A 75 0.22 -3.64 11.46
C ARG A 75 1.08 -3.70 12.72
N GLY A 76 1.09 -4.83 13.43
CA GLY A 76 1.92 -5.02 14.63
C GLY A 76 3.42 -4.98 14.32
N ALA A 77 3.85 -5.64 13.23
CA ALA A 77 5.23 -5.62 12.76
C ALA A 77 5.68 -4.21 12.36
N LEU A 78 4.83 -3.50 11.61
CA LEU A 78 5.08 -2.11 11.25
C LEU A 78 5.17 -1.24 12.50
N GLY A 79 4.23 -1.39 13.45
CA GLY A 79 4.22 -0.66 14.72
C GLY A 79 5.50 -0.86 15.54
N HIS A 80 6.07 -2.07 15.55
CA HIS A 80 7.37 -2.33 16.16
C HIS A 80 8.52 -1.59 15.45
N SER A 81 8.51 -1.56 14.11
CA SER A 81 9.57 -0.87 13.36
C SER A 81 9.49 0.65 13.47
N VAL A 82 8.27 1.20 13.39
CA VAL A 82 8.05 2.66 13.37
C VAL A 82 7.74 3.27 14.74
N GLY A 83 7.62 2.46 15.79
CA GLY A 83 7.18 2.90 17.12
C GLY A 83 8.07 3.98 17.75
N ASN A 84 9.35 4.04 17.39
CA ASN A 84 10.27 5.08 17.84
C ASN A 84 10.11 6.42 17.08
N GLN A 85 9.42 6.40 15.92
CA GLN A 85 9.28 7.54 15.03
C GLN A 85 7.83 8.05 14.96
N LEU A 86 6.85 7.21 15.27
CA LEU A 86 5.43 7.49 15.22
C LEU A 86 4.76 7.17 16.56
N ARG A 87 4.04 8.14 17.12
CA ARG A 87 3.24 7.96 18.35
C ARG A 87 2.03 7.05 18.13
N VAL A 88 1.46 7.07 16.93
CA VAL A 88 0.30 6.27 16.52
C VAL A 88 0.62 5.62 15.19
N THR A 89 0.45 4.30 15.11
CA THR A 89 0.57 3.56 13.86
C THR A 89 -0.73 3.71 13.08
N PRO A 90 -0.70 4.18 11.83
CA PRO A 90 -1.91 4.31 11.03
C PRO A 90 -2.54 2.95 10.72
N GLU A 91 -3.84 2.95 10.45
CA GLU A 91 -4.55 1.85 9.82
C GLU A 91 -3.98 1.61 8.42
N LEU A 92 -3.72 0.34 8.08
CA LEU A 92 -3.09 -0.04 6.83
C LEU A 92 -4.14 -0.55 5.85
N MET A 93 -4.31 0.11 4.73
CA MET A 93 -5.12 -0.36 3.61
C MET A 93 -4.19 -0.78 2.49
N ILE A 94 -4.16 -2.07 2.16
CA ILE A 94 -3.25 -2.61 1.15
C ILE A 94 -4.04 -2.83 -0.15
N TYR A 95 -3.49 -2.34 -1.25
CA TYR A 95 -4.06 -2.42 -2.59
C TYR A 95 -3.03 -2.99 -3.55
N THR A 96 -3.44 -3.82 -4.48
CA THR A 96 -2.61 -4.31 -5.58
C THR A 96 -2.66 -3.36 -6.78
N ASP A 97 -1.64 -3.38 -7.64
CA ASP A 97 -1.49 -2.43 -8.76
C ASP A 97 -2.71 -2.29 -9.69
N ASP A 98 -3.56 -3.32 -9.85
CA ASP A 98 -4.83 -3.20 -10.59
C ASP A 98 -5.75 -2.10 -10.00
N SER A 99 -5.62 -1.83 -8.70
CA SER A 99 -6.36 -0.79 -7.99
C SER A 99 -5.84 0.63 -8.27
N LEU A 100 -4.56 0.75 -8.65
CA LEU A 100 -3.90 2.04 -8.90
C LEU A 100 -4.39 2.61 -10.23
N GLU A 101 -4.48 1.76 -11.26
CA GLU A 101 -5.06 2.10 -12.57
C GLU A 101 -6.55 2.44 -12.43
N TYR A 102 -7.28 1.73 -11.55
CA TYR A 102 -8.66 2.06 -11.21
C TYR A 102 -8.81 3.43 -10.52
N GLU A 103 -7.99 3.72 -9.49
CA GLU A 103 -8.03 5.02 -8.80
C GLU A 103 -7.62 6.19 -9.73
N GLU A 104 -6.63 5.99 -10.61
CA GLU A 104 -6.25 7.00 -11.61
C GLU A 104 -7.37 7.27 -12.61
N ASN A 105 -8.10 6.22 -13.02
CA ASN A 105 -9.26 6.37 -13.88
C ASN A 105 -10.40 7.13 -13.18
N ILE A 106 -10.70 6.80 -11.90
CA ILE A 106 -11.68 7.54 -11.08
C ILE A 106 -11.29 9.01 -10.96
N GLU A 107 -10.03 9.29 -10.65
CA GLU A 107 -9.49 10.65 -10.55
C GLU A 107 -9.58 11.42 -11.88
N ARG A 108 -9.32 10.75 -13.02
CA ARG A 108 -9.47 11.32 -14.37
C ARG A 108 -10.93 11.66 -14.69
N LEU A 109 -11.86 10.75 -14.36
CA LEU A 109 -13.30 10.95 -14.52
C LEU A 109 -13.81 12.10 -13.64
N LEU A 110 -13.36 12.17 -12.38
CA LEU A 110 -13.70 13.25 -11.46
C LEU A 110 -13.14 14.61 -11.90
N ARG A 111 -11.98 14.63 -12.57
CA ARG A 111 -11.40 15.83 -13.19
C ARG A 111 -12.12 16.27 -14.47
N GLY A 112 -13.07 15.49 -14.99
CA GLY A 112 -13.80 15.81 -16.22
C GLY A 112 -12.99 15.58 -17.50
N GLU A 113 -11.88 14.81 -17.42
CA GLU A 113 -11.03 14.47 -18.56
C GLU A 113 -11.45 13.14 -19.24
N GLY A 114 -12.63 12.61 -18.89
CA GLY A 114 -13.24 11.50 -19.61
C GLY A 114 -13.86 11.98 -20.91
N GLU A 115 -13.52 11.36 -22.04
CA GLU A 115 -14.23 11.60 -23.29
C GLU A 115 -15.71 11.29 -23.09
N SER A 116 -16.56 12.33 -23.20
CA SER A 116 -18.00 12.15 -23.30
C SER A 116 -18.30 11.22 -24.48
N PRO A 117 -18.90 10.04 -24.27
CA PRO A 117 -19.26 9.14 -25.38
C PRO A 117 -20.47 9.64 -26.18
N ILE A 118 -20.93 10.88 -25.95
CA ILE A 118 -22.06 11.46 -26.65
C ILE A 118 -21.51 12.30 -27.81
N LYS A 119 -21.40 11.66 -28.97
CA LYS A 119 -21.34 12.32 -30.28
C LYS A 119 -22.59 11.93 -31.06
#